data_AF-W1XWS0-F1
#
_entry.id   AF-W1XWS0-F1
#
_cell.length_a   1.000
_cell.length_b   1.000
_cell.length_c   1.000
_cell.angle_alpha   90.00
_cell.angle_beta   90.00
_cell.angle_gamma   90.00
#
_symmetry.space_group_name_H-M   'P 1'
#
loop_
_entity.id
_entity.type
_entity.pdbx_description
1 polymer ?
#
loop_
_entity_poly.entity_id
_entity_poly.type
_entity_poly.pdbx_seq_one_letter_code
_entity_poly.pdbx_strand_id
1 'polypeptide(L)' 'ACGITGIRVEKASEVDEALQRAFSIDGPVLVDVVVAKEELAIPPQIKLEQAKGFSLYMLRAIISGRGDEVIELAKTNW' A
#
# COMPACT_ATOMS: atom_id res chain seq x y z
N ALA A 1 -7.46 28.13 -11.89
CA ALA A 1 -6.22 27.99 -11.10
C ALA A 1 -6.21 29.06 -10.02
N CYS A 2 -5.91 28.72 -8.76
CA CYS A 2 -6.02 29.62 -7.60
C CYS A 2 -4.74 30.43 -7.30
N GLY A 3 -3.78 30.49 -8.24
CA GLY A 3 -2.50 31.17 -8.01
C GLY A 3 -1.51 30.44 -7.10
N ILE A 4 -1.75 29.16 -6.80
CA ILE A 4 -0.89 28.31 -5.97
C ILE A 4 -0.03 27.44 -6.89
N THR A 5 1.26 27.27 -6.57
CA THR A 5 2.13 26.36 -7.31
C THR A 5 1.68 24.92 -7.10
N GLY A 6 1.38 24.19 -8.18
CA GLY A 6 1.00 22.78 -8.13
C GLY A 6 2.14 21.86 -8.55
N ILE A 7 2.39 20.81 -7.79
CA ILE A 7 3.34 19.74 -8.09
C ILE A 7 2.57 18.42 -8.02
N ARG A 8 2.57 17.64 -9.10
CA ARG A 8 1.95 16.31 -9.14
C ARG A 8 3.01 15.23 -9.23
N VAL A 9 2.87 14.19 -8.42
CA VAL A 9 3.79 13.06 -8.35
C VAL A 9 3.03 11.78 -8.70
N GLU A 10 3.48 11.11 -9.74
CA GLU A 10 2.88 9.86 -10.22
C GLU A 10 3.76 8.64 -9.96
N LYS A 11 5.05 8.84 -9.69
CA LYS A 11 5.99 7.77 -9.32
C LYS A 11 6.55 7.97 -7.92
N ALA A 12 6.63 6.89 -7.16
CA ALA A 12 7.18 6.93 -5.80
C ALA A 12 8.62 7.48 -5.74
N SER A 13 9.44 7.24 -6.77
CA SER A 13 10.82 7.73 -6.85
C SER A 13 10.94 9.25 -6.97
N GLU A 14 9.86 9.94 -7.35
CA GLU A 14 9.85 11.39 -7.59
C GLU A 14 9.41 12.19 -6.34
N VAL A 15 9.00 11.49 -5.26
CA VAL A 15 8.46 12.12 -4.04
C VAL A 15 9.49 13.01 -3.36
N ASP A 16 10.71 12.51 -3.15
CA ASP A 16 11.75 13.26 -2.44
C ASP A 16 12.12 14.55 -3.17
N GLU A 17 12.29 14.48 -4.49
CA GLU A 17 12.59 15.65 -5.32
C GLU A 17 11.43 16.65 -5.32
N ALA A 18 10.20 16.16 -5.45
CA ALA A 18 9.00 17.00 -5.42
C ALA A 18 8.85 17.76 -4.10
N LEU A 19 9.13 17.10 -2.97
CA LEU A 19 9.10 17.73 -1.65
C LEU A 19 10.22 18.76 -1.48
N GLN A 20 11.46 18.43 -1.88
CA GLN A 20 12.57 19.40 -1.85
C GLN A 20 12.25 20.66 -2.65
N ARG A 21 11.69 20.48 -3.86
CA ARG A 21 11.25 21.59 -4.70
C ARG A 21 10.14 22.40 -4.03
N ALA A 22 9.14 21.74 -3.46
CA ALA A 22 8.05 22.41 -2.76
C ALA A 22 8.56 23.30 -1.62
N PHE A 23 9.49 22.79 -0.80
CA PHE A 23 10.06 23.53 0.32
C PHE A 23 11.00 24.67 -0.09
N SER A 24 11.57 24.63 -1.30
CA SER A 24 12.41 25.70 -1.83
C SER A 24 11.62 26.91 -2.36
N ILE A 25 10.30 26.79 -2.50
CA ILE A 25 9.45 27.86 -3.04
C ILE A 25 8.92 28.70 -1.88
N ASP A 26 9.26 29.99 -1.89
CA ASP A 26 8.66 30.96 -0.98
C ASP A 26 7.20 31.20 -1.36
N GLY A 27 6.28 30.58 -0.61
CA GLY A 27 4.84 30.73 -0.78
C GLY A 27 4.08 29.41 -0.73
N PRO A 28 2.75 29.45 -0.93
CA PRO A 28 1.93 28.24 -0.88
C PRO A 28 2.20 27.32 -2.08
N VAL A 29 2.38 26.03 -1.79
CA VAL A 29 2.54 24.96 -2.78
C VAL A 29 1.56 23.83 -2.47
N LEU A 30 0.87 23.33 -3.50
CA LEU A 30 0.06 22.11 -3.44
C LEU A 30 0.87 20.97 -4.03
N VAL A 31 1.12 19.93 -3.24
CA VAL A 31 1.73 18.68 -3.71
C VAL A 31 0.65 17.59 -3.73
N ASP A 32 0.38 17.04 -4.91
CA ASP A 32 -0.59 15.98 -5.17
C ASP A 32 0.17 14.68 -5.49
N VAL A 33 0.10 13.69 -4.59
CA VAL A 33 0.82 12.41 -4.73
C VAL A 33 -0.19 11.30 -4.99
N VAL A 34 -0.06 10.64 -6.14
CA VAL A 34 -0.87 9.49 -6.47
C VAL A 34 -0.37 8.28 -5.68
N VAL A 35 -1.25 7.72 -4.84
CA VAL A 35 -1.00 6.48 -4.09
C VAL A 35 -1.80 5.33 -4.68
N ALA A 36 -1.31 4.10 -4.51
CA ALA A 36 -2.08 2.91 -4.86
C ALA A 36 -3.33 2.83 -3.97
N LYS A 37 -4.50 2.62 -4.57
CA LYS A 37 -5.78 2.49 -3.83
C LYS A 37 -5.89 1.18 -3.04
N GLU A 38 -5.13 0.16 -3.45
CA GLU A 38 -5.10 -1.15 -2.82
C GLU A 38 -3.83 -1.26 -2.00
N GLU A 39 -3.85 -0.70 -0.80
CA GLU A 39 -2.83 -1.06 0.19
C GLU A 39 -3.11 -2.48 0.66
N LEU A 40 -2.16 -3.37 0.39
CA LEU A 40 -2.05 -4.64 1.08
C LEU A 40 -1.91 -4.37 2.58
N ALA A 41 -3.04 -4.39 3.29
CA ALA A 41 -3.10 -4.47 4.73
C ALA A 41 -2.62 -5.87 5.16
N ILE A 42 -1.34 -6.19 4.91
CA ILE A 42 -0.65 -7.24 5.66
C ILE A 42 -0.30 -6.59 7.00
N PRO A 43 -0.91 -7.03 8.11
CA PRO A 43 -0.63 -6.44 9.40
C PRO A 43 0.88 -6.61 9.70
N PRO A 44 1.60 -5.53 10.06
CA PRO A 44 3.06 -5.50 10.22
C PRO A 44 3.57 -6.38 11.37
N GLN A 45 2.68 -6.95 12.17
CA GLN A 45 3.03 -7.90 13.22
C GLN A 45 2.03 -9.05 13.15
N ILE A 46 2.45 -10.18 12.58
CA ILE A 46 1.82 -11.46 12.91
C ILE A 46 2.18 -11.72 14.38
N LYS A 47 1.35 -11.22 15.29
CA LYS A 47 1.40 -11.66 16.69
C LYS A 47 1.16 -13.17 16.66
N LEU A 48 2.11 -13.95 17.18
CA LEU A 48 2.03 -15.41 17.27
C LEU A 48 0.71 -15.90 17.89
N GLU A 49 0.05 -15.09 18.72
CA GLU A 49 -1.27 -15.35 19.29
C GLU A 49 -2.41 -15.36 18.24
N GLN A 50 -2.30 -14.62 17.12
CA GLN A 50 -3.24 -14.65 16.00
C GLN A 50 -2.92 -15.76 14.97
N ALA A 51 -1.71 -16.33 14.98
CA ALA A 51 -1.31 -17.39 14.05
C ALA A 51 -2.13 -18.68 14.21
N LYS A 52 -2.62 -19.00 15.43
CA LYS A 52 -3.46 -20.19 15.66
C LYS A 52 -4.81 -20.09 14.95
N GLY A 53 -5.46 -18.92 14.99
CA GLY A 53 -6.73 -18.70 14.30
C GLY A 53 -6.58 -18.71 12.78
N PHE A 54 -5.48 -18.12 12.30
CA PHE A 54 -5.14 -18.09 10.88
C PHE A 54 -4.84 -19.48 10.32
N SER A 55 -4.02 -20.30 11.00
CA SER A 55 -3.74 -21.67 10.56
C SER A 55 -4.97 -22.56 10.55
N LEU A 56 -5.88 -22.41 11.53
CA LEU A 56 -7.15 -23.18 11.55
C LEU A 56 -8.08 -22.76 10.40
N TYR A 57 -8.12 -21.46 10.09
CA TYR A 57 -8.88 -20.93 8.95
C TYR A 57 -8.28 -21.39 7.61
N MET A 58 -6.95 -21.33 7.44
CA MET A 58 -6.24 -21.84 6.25
C MET A 58 -6.48 -23.33 6.06
N LEU A 59 -6.31 -24.14 7.11
CA LEU A 59 -6.59 -25.59 7.04
C LEU A 59 -8.04 -25.86 6.66
N ARG A 60 -9.00 -25.11 7.24
CA ARG A 60 -10.41 -25.24 6.88
C ARG A 60 -10.66 -24.83 5.41
N ALA A 61 -10.03 -23.79 4.90
CA ALA A 61 -10.16 -23.35 3.51
C ALA A 61 -9.63 -24.39 2.52
N ILE A 62 -8.48 -25.01 2.82
CA ILE A 62 -7.89 -26.10 2.03
C ILE A 62 -8.82 -27.32 2.01
N ILE A 63 -9.35 -27.71 3.17
CA ILE A 63 -10.27 -28.85 3.30
C ILE A 63 -11.63 -28.58 2.61
N SER A 64 -12.05 -27.31 2.50
CA SER A 64 -13.34 -26.92 1.91
C SER A 64 -13.33 -26.82 0.37
N GLY A 65 -12.23 -27.18 -0.30
CA GLY A 65 -12.15 -27.25 -1.76
C GLY A 65 -11.91 -25.93 -2.49
N ARG A 66 -11.43 -24.88 -1.80
CA ARG A 66 -11.00 -23.60 -2.42
C ARG A 66 -9.47 -23.48 -2.51
N GLY A 67 -8.81 -24.55 -2.92
CA GLY A 67 -7.35 -24.58 -3.02
C GLY A 67 -6.77 -23.56 -4.01
N ASP A 68 -7.52 -23.26 -5.07
CA ASP A 68 -7.07 -22.37 -6.16
C ASP A 68 -6.97 -20.90 -5.72
N GLU A 69 -7.88 -20.43 -4.86
CA GLU A 69 -7.85 -19.05 -4.31
C GLU A 69 -6.65 -18.81 -3.37
N VAL A 70 -6.17 -19.86 -2.69
CA VAL A 70 -5.02 -19.77 -1.77
C VAL A 70 -3.70 -19.68 -2.54
N ILE A 71 -3.60 -20.30 -3.72
CA ILE A 71 -2.42 -20.22 -4.59
C ILE A 71 -2.30 -18.85 -5.25
N GLU A 72 -3.43 -18.26 -5.67
CA GLU A 72 -3.47 -16.88 -6.18
C GLU A 72 -3.03 -15.87 -5.11
N LEU A 73 -3.55 -15.97 -3.89
CA LEU A 73 -3.17 -15.09 -2.77
C LEU A 73 -1.68 -15.19 -2.40
N ALA A 74 -1.05 -16.36 -2.59
CA ALA A 74 0.38 -16.54 -2.35
C ALA A 74 1.26 -15.96 -3.48
N LYS A 75 0.78 -15.96 -4.72
CA LYS A 75 1.52 -15.44 -5.88
C LYS A 75 1.47 -13.92 -6.01
N THR A 76 0.37 -13.30 -5.60
CA THR A 76 0.20 -11.84 -5.71
C THR A 76 0.97 -11.06 -4.64
N ASN A 77 1.54 -11.75 -3.64
CA ASN A 77 2.17 -11.15 -2.45
C ASN A 77 3.66 -11.46 -2.26
N TRP A 78 4.36 -11.88 -3.32
CA TRP A 78 5.82 -11.98 -3.37
C TRP A 78 6.39 -11.03 -4.43
#